data_AF-A0A850P385-F1
#
_entry.id   AF-A0A850P385-F1
#
_cell.length_a   1.000
_cell.length_b   1.000
_cell.length_c   1.000
_cell.angle_alpha   90.00
_cell.angle_beta   90.00
_cell.angle_gamma   90.00
#
_symmetry.space_group_name_H-M   'P 1'
#
loop_
_entity.id
_entity.type
_entity.pdbx_description
1 polymer ?
#
loop_
_entity_poly.entity_id
_entity_poly.type
_entity_poly.pdbx_seq_one_letter_code
_entity_poly.pdbx_strand_id
1 'polypeptide(L)' 'MRNCLTDISGLRVGHAHDETLRSGVTAVIFDRPAIAAASLLGGAPAVRDTALLALENAVERIDAIV' A
#
# COMPACT_ATOMS: atom_id res chain seq x y z
N MET A 1 -20.83 -7.37 -4.08
CA MET A 1 -19.69 -6.84 -4.84
C MET A 1 -19.97 -5.38 -5.12
N ARG A 2 -19.08 -4.47 -4.68
CA ARG A 2 -19.18 -3.01 -4.79
C ARG A 2 -18.36 -2.45 -5.96
N ASN A 3 -17.71 -3.32 -6.74
CA ASN A 3 -16.71 -2.96 -7.75
C ASN A 3 -15.59 -2.10 -7.14
N CYS A 4 -15.08 -2.54 -5.99
CA CYS A 4 -14.09 -1.82 -5.19
C CYS A 4 -12.97 -2.77 -4.77
N LEU A 5 -11.78 -2.23 -4.44
CA LEU A 5 -10.66 -3.05 -3.94
C LEU A 5 -11.08 -3.89 -2.72
N THR A 6 -11.89 -3.31 -1.83
CA THR A 6 -12.45 -3.95 -0.64
C THR A 6 -13.43 -5.09 -0.91
N ASP A 7 -13.75 -5.41 -2.17
CA ASP A 7 -14.42 -6.66 -2.52
C ASP A 7 -13.53 -7.88 -2.30
N ILE A 8 -12.20 -7.69 -2.23
CA ILE A 8 -11.26 -8.71 -1.78
C ILE A 8 -11.35 -8.79 -0.25
N SER A 9 -11.76 -9.95 0.27
CA SER A 9 -11.86 -10.20 1.70
C SER A 9 -10.51 -10.08 2.40
N GLY A 10 -10.49 -9.53 3.61
CA GLY A 10 -9.27 -9.45 4.41
C GLY A 10 -8.41 -8.22 4.15
N LEU A 11 -8.92 -7.21 3.43
CA LEU A 11 -8.29 -5.89 3.35
C LEU A 11 -9.29 -4.76 3.64
N ARG A 12 -8.73 -3.64 4.07
CA ARG A 12 -9.42 -2.38 4.35
C ARG A 12 -8.70 -1.24 3.66
N VAL A 13 -9.45 -0.20 3.27
CA VAL A 13 -8.90 1.04 2.72
C VAL A 13 -9.34 2.20 3.63
N GLY A 14 -8.38 3.01 4.05
CA GLY A 14 -8.61 4.19 4.88
C GLY A 14 -8.09 5.46 4.21
N HIS A 15 -8.77 6.58 4.45
CA HIS A 15 -8.41 7.89 3.92
C HIS A 15 -8.39 8.93 5.04
N ALA A 16 -7.41 9.83 5.01
CA ALA A 16 -7.39 11.03 5.84
C ALA A 16 -6.89 12.20 4.99
N HIS A 17 -7.52 13.37 5.10
CA HIS A 17 -7.16 14.53 4.29
C HIS A 17 -7.30 15.85 5.06
N ASP A 18 -6.55 16.85 4.60
CA ASP A 18 -6.65 18.24 4.99
C ASP A 18 -7.13 19.04 3.77
N GLU A 19 -8.34 19.60 3.87
CA GLU A 19 -8.96 20.37 2.78
C GLU A 19 -8.28 21.72 2.53
N THR A 20 -7.70 22.32 3.57
CA THR A 20 -7.03 23.63 3.47
C THR A 20 -5.68 23.47 2.77
N LEU A 21 -4.90 22.48 3.18
CA LEU A 21 -3.61 22.16 2.55
C LEU A 21 -3.78 21.50 1.17
N ARG A 22 -4.98 20.94 0.90
CA ARG A 22 -5.27 20.09 -0.26
C ARG A 22 -4.33 18.89 -0.35
N SER A 23 -4.16 18.22 0.77
CA SER A 23 -3.30 17.06 0.90
C SER A 23 -4.03 15.94 1.64
N GLY A 24 -3.53 14.72 1.52
CA GLY A 24 -4.10 13.57 2.19
C GLY A 24 -3.26 12.33 2.00
N VAL A 25 -3.74 11.26 2.62
CA VAL A 25 -3.13 9.94 2.61
C VAL A 25 -4.21 8.89 2.38
N THR A 26 -3.85 7.84 1.65
CA THR A 26 -4.66 6.63 1.54
C THR A 26 -3.82 5.47 2.05
N ALA A 27 -4.40 4.64 2.91
CA ALA A 27 -3.75 3.44 3.41
C ALA A 27 -4.56 2.21 3.02
N VAL A 28 -3.88 1.20 2.48
CA VAL A 28 -4.40 -0.15 2.28
C VAL A 28 -3.87 -1.01 3.43
N ILE A 29 -4.76 -1.62 4.21
CA ILE A 29 -4.41 -2.38 5.43
C ILE A 29 -4.95 -3.80 5.30
N PHE A 30 -4.10 -4.80 5.52
CA PHE A 30 -4.47 -6.21 5.47
C PHE A 30 -4.81 -6.73 6.86
N ASP A 31 -5.84 -7.58 6.97
CA ASP A 31 -6.22 -8.19 8.25
C ASP A 31 -5.19 -9.24 8.72
N ARG A 32 -4.37 -9.74 7.80
CA ARG A 32 -3.18 -10.58 8.07
C ARG A 32 -2.06 -10.14 7.12
N PRO A 33 -0.77 -10.31 7.50
CA PRO A 33 0.35 -9.93 6.65
C PRO A 33 0.26 -10.55 5.25
N ALA A 34 0.33 -9.71 4.22
CA ALA A 34 0.19 -10.09 2.82
C ALA A 34 1.55 -10.15 2.11
N ILE A 35 1.66 -11.04 1.13
CA ILE A 35 2.80 -11.05 0.19
C ILE A 35 2.63 -9.86 -0.75
N ALA A 36 3.69 -9.08 -0.94
CA ALA A 36 3.66 -7.88 -1.77
C ALA A 36 4.93 -7.75 -2.61
N ALA A 37 4.77 -7.13 -3.78
CA ALA A 37 5.85 -6.72 -4.67
C ALA A 37 5.47 -5.39 -5.32
N ALA A 38 6.47 -4.60 -5.73
CA ALA A 38 6.26 -3.31 -6.38
C ALA A 38 7.04 -3.21 -7.68
N SER A 39 6.44 -2.55 -8.68
CA SER A 39 7.11 -2.18 -9.93
C SER A 39 7.08 -0.65 -10.07
N LEU A 40 8.27 -0.06 -10.15
CA LEU A 40 8.46 1.40 -10.20
C LEU A 40 8.85 1.79 -11.62
N LEU A 41 7.88 2.32 -12.38
CA LEU A 41 8.04 2.56 -13.82
C LEU A 41 8.38 4.03 -14.17
N GLY A 42 8.25 4.95 -13.21
CA GLY A 42 8.55 6.36 -13.40
C GLY A 42 10.06 6.67 -13.30
N GLY A 43 10.52 7.73 -13.98
CA GLY A 43 11.93 8.14 -14.00
C GLY A 43 12.45 8.86 -12.75
N ALA A 44 11.56 9.28 -11.84
CA ALA A 44 11.91 9.94 -10.58
C ALA A 44 10.94 9.52 -9.44
N PRO A 45 10.95 8.23 -9.03
CA PRO A 45 10.05 7.75 -8.00
C PRO A 45 10.46 8.26 -6.61
N ALA A 46 9.49 8.68 -5.81
CA ALA A 46 9.67 8.97 -4.38
C ALA A 46 9.04 7.83 -3.59
N VAL A 47 9.88 6.94 -3.08
CA VAL A 47 9.45 5.69 -2.42
C VAL A 47 10.08 5.56 -1.06
N ARG A 48 9.41 4.79 -0.21
CA ARG A 48 9.89 4.39 1.10
C ARG A 48 9.77 2.88 1.22
N ASP A 49 10.79 2.25 1.77
CA ASP A 49 10.82 0.83 2.16
C ASP A 49 10.54 -0.19 1.02
N THR A 50 10.40 0.24 -0.24
CA THR A 50 10.13 -0.64 -1.39
C THR A 50 11.26 -1.61 -1.68
N ALA A 51 12.49 -1.28 -1.29
CA ALA A 51 13.63 -2.19 -1.40
C ALA A 51 13.38 -3.48 -0.59
N LEU A 52 12.65 -3.42 0.52
CA LEU A 52 12.33 -4.57 1.35
C LEU A 52 11.40 -5.58 0.65
N LEU A 53 10.73 -5.18 -0.45
CA LEU A 53 9.83 -6.04 -1.22
C LEU A 53 10.55 -6.90 -2.27
N ALA A 54 11.88 -6.78 -2.38
CA ALA A 54 12.68 -7.68 -3.21
C ALA A 54 12.74 -9.08 -2.59
N LEU A 55 12.63 -10.12 -3.42
CA LEU A 55 12.46 -11.52 -2.98
C LEU A 55 13.62 -12.03 -2.12
N GLU A 56 14.82 -11.53 -2.37
CA GLU A 56 16.04 -11.88 -1.66
C GLU A 56 16.14 -11.31 -0.23
N ASN A 57 15.23 -10.40 0.12
CA ASN A 57 15.25 -9.72 1.41
C ASN A 57 14.43 -10.46 2.48
N ALA A 58 14.73 -10.21 3.75
CA ALA A 58 14.15 -10.94 4.88
C ALA A 58 12.66 -10.64 5.15
N VAL A 59 12.11 -9.58 4.57
CA VAL A 59 10.70 -9.20 4.76
C VAL A 59 9.84 -9.99 3.80
N GLU A 60 9.16 -11.02 4.31
CA GLU A 60 8.31 -11.88 3.48
C GLU A 60 6.89 -11.33 3.27
N ARG A 61 6.40 -10.52 4.23
CA ARG A 61 5.00 -10.04 4.27
C ARG A 61 4.91 -8.65 4.89
N ILE A 62 3.89 -7.89 4.47
CA ILE A 62 3.60 -6.55 4.99
C ILE A 62 2.16 -6.44 5.46
N ASP A 63 1.91 -5.55 6.43
CA ASP A 63 0.58 -5.29 6.97
C ASP A 63 -0.17 -4.18 6.22
N ALA A 64 0.55 -3.27 5.56
CA ALA A 64 -0.07 -2.11 4.90
C ALA A 64 0.77 -1.51 3.77
N ILE A 65 0.10 -0.75 2.89
CA ILE A 65 0.68 0.10 1.85
C ILE A 65 0.10 1.51 2.02
N VAL A 66 0.95 2.53 1.86
CA VAL A 66 0.60 3.96 1.94
C VAL A 66 1.10 4.68 0.69
#